data_AF-A0A963JUV0-F1
#
_entry.id   AF-A0A963JUV0-F1
#
_cell.length_a   1.000
_cell.length_b   1.000
_cell.length_c   1.000
_cell.angle_alpha   90.00
_cell.angle_beta   90.00
_cell.angle_gamma   90.00
#
_symmetry.space_group_name_H-M   'P 1'
#
loop_
_entity.id
_entity.type
_entity.pdbx_description
1 polymer ?
#
loop_
_entity_poly.entity_id
_entity_poly.type
_entity_poly.pdbx_seq_one_letter_code
_entity_poly.pdbx_strand_id
1 'polypeptide(L)' 'QFKGQDSWESLGLTGSELIDIVPDPALTPQSDARLVIRRANGERTEVTVTLRIDTPIEVDYYQAGGILPYVLRQLLAA' A
#
# COMPACT_ATOMS: atom_id res chain seq x y z
N GLN A 1 -5.93 -2.52 -2.43
CA GLN A 1 -7.22 -2.99 -2.98
C GLN A 1 -7.90 -1.82 -3.66
N PHE A 2 -8.34 -2.01 -4.91
CA PHE A 2 -9.13 -1.00 -5.63
C PHE A 2 -10.48 -0.75 -4.95
N LYS A 3 -11.00 0.48 -5.06
CA LYS A 3 -12.27 0.89 -4.44
C LYS A 3 -13.40 0.91 -5.47
N GLY A 4 -14.62 0.66 -5.01
CA GLY A 4 -15.82 0.75 -5.86
C GLY A 4 -15.74 -0.19 -7.06
N GLN A 5 -15.85 0.38 -8.26
CA GLN A 5 -15.77 -0.34 -9.53
C GLN A 5 -14.37 -0.29 -10.17
N ASP A 6 -13.40 0.33 -9.50
CA ASP A 6 -12.04 0.41 -10.02
C ASP A 6 -11.45 -1.00 -10.12
N SER A 7 -10.84 -1.25 -11.27
CA SER A 7 -10.11 -2.46 -11.63
C SER A 7 -8.92 -2.11 -12.50
N TRP A 8 -8.00 -3.07 -12.69
CA TRP A 8 -6.86 -2.86 -13.57
C TRP A 8 -7.30 -2.56 -15.01
N GLU A 9 -8.39 -3.18 -15.48
CA GLU A 9 -9.00 -2.91 -16.80
C GLU A 9 -9.57 -1.50 -16.89
N SER A 10 -10.38 -1.08 -15.90
CA SER A 10 -11.01 0.25 -15.89
C SER A 10 -9.98 1.39 -15.84
N LEU A 11 -8.83 1.14 -15.22
CA LEU A 11 -7.71 2.07 -15.12
C LEU A 11 -6.73 1.94 -16.30
N GLY A 12 -6.98 1.00 -17.22
CA GLY A 12 -6.14 0.75 -18.40
C GLY A 12 -4.71 0.37 -18.04
N LEU A 13 -4.50 -0.34 -16.94
CA LEU A 13 -3.16 -0.76 -16.50
C LEU A 13 -2.66 -1.88 -17.40
N THR A 14 -1.50 -1.67 -18.00
CA THR A 14 -0.85 -2.64 -18.88
C THR A 14 0.36 -3.31 -18.22
N GLY A 15 0.84 -2.77 -17.10
CA GLY A 15 2.05 -3.20 -16.41
C GLY A 15 3.33 -2.49 -16.88
N SER A 16 3.22 -1.58 -17.85
CA SER A 16 4.33 -0.74 -18.32
C SER A 16 4.46 0.58 -17.54
N GLU A 17 3.48 0.89 -16.71
CA GLU A 17 3.41 2.12 -15.93
C GLU A 17 4.32 2.06 -14.70
N LEU A 18 4.86 3.21 -14.31
CA LEU A 18 5.48 3.37 -13.00
C LEU A 18 4.39 3.67 -11.97
N ILE A 19 4.41 2.92 -10.88
CA ILE A 19 3.39 2.98 -9.83
C ILE A 19 4.03 3.48 -8.53
N ASP A 20 3.56 4.62 -8.03
CA ASP A 20 3.84 5.04 -6.65
C ASP A 20 2.63 4.71 -5.77
N ILE A 21 2.87 4.10 -4.60
CA ILE A 21 1.86 3.92 -3.57
C ILE A 21 2.25 4.82 -2.40
N VAL A 22 1.41 5.79 -2.08
CA VAL A 22 1.61 6.73 -0.98
C VAL A 22 0.63 6.39 0.14
N PRO A 23 1.08 5.72 1.22
CA PRO A 23 0.24 5.38 2.36
C PRO A 23 -0.26 6.61 3.11
N ASP A 24 -1.36 6.45 3.85
CA ASP A 24 -1.74 7.41 4.88
C ASP A 24 -0.62 7.56 5.94
N PRO A 25 -0.25 8.78 6.35
CA PRO A 25 0.82 8.99 7.32
C PRO A 25 0.58 8.34 8.69
N ALA A 26 -0.67 8.19 9.11
CA ALA A 26 -1.03 7.57 10.38
C ALA A 26 -1.04 6.04 10.31
N LEU A 27 -1.11 5.46 9.09
CA LEU A 27 -1.14 4.04 8.80
C LEU A 27 -1.99 3.23 9.79
N THR A 28 -3.32 3.34 9.68
CA THR A 28 -4.25 2.51 10.47
C THR A 28 -4.69 1.27 9.68
N PRO A 29 -5.28 0.27 10.34
CA PRO A 29 -5.87 -0.86 9.62
C PRO A 29 -6.84 -0.39 8.55
N GLN A 30 -6.73 -0.96 7.35
CA GLN A 30 -7.54 -0.62 6.16
C GLN A 30 -7.53 0.86 5.77
N SER A 31 -6.51 1.62 6.17
CA SER A 31 -6.35 3.02 5.76
C SER A 31 -6.22 3.16 4.24
N ASP A 32 -6.51 4.37 3.77
CA ASP A 32 -6.38 4.68 2.36
C ASP A 32 -4.93 4.92 1.97
N ALA A 33 -4.64 4.65 0.71
CA ALA A 33 -3.41 5.02 0.04
C ALA A 33 -3.77 5.72 -1.26
N ARG A 34 -2.90 6.63 -1.68
CA ARG A 34 -2.95 7.19 -3.03
C ARG A 34 -2.06 6.35 -3.95
N LEU A 35 -2.68 5.78 -4.97
CA LEU A 35 -2.02 5.14 -6.10
C LEU A 35 -1.76 6.20 -7.18
N VAL A 36 -0.50 6.47 -7.49
CA VAL A 36 -0.10 7.37 -8.58
C VAL A 36 0.42 6.52 -9.74
N ILE A 37 -0.30 6.55 -10.86
CA ILE A 37 0.04 5.83 -12.08
C ILE A 37 0.72 6.81 -13.03
N ARG A 38 1.97 6.53 -13.40
CA ARG A 38 2.74 7.33 -14.37
C ARG A 38 2.97 6.51 -15.63
N ARG A 39 2.41 6.98 -16.74
CA ARG A 39 2.51 6.33 -18.05
C ARG A 39 3.69 6.87 -18.85
N ALA A 40 4.18 6.07 -19.79
CA ALA A 40 5.29 6.44 -20.66
C ALA A 40 4.98 7.68 -21.55
N ASN A 41 3.70 7.94 -21.83
CA ASN A 41 3.24 9.14 -22.54
C ASN A 41 3.28 10.42 -21.67
N GLY A 42 3.70 10.33 -20.40
CA GLY A 42 3.73 11.44 -19.44
C GLY A 42 2.42 11.66 -18.70
N GLU A 43 1.37 10.91 -19.00
CA GLU A 43 0.09 10.99 -18.29
C GLU A 43 0.23 10.48 -16.86
N ARG A 44 -0.38 11.23 -15.93
CA ARG A 44 -0.43 10.91 -14.51
C ARG A 44 -1.88 10.78 -14.06
N THR A 45 -2.21 9.66 -13.46
CA THR A 45 -3.53 9.41 -12.86
C THR A 45 -3.36 9.12 -11.37
N GLU A 46 -4.23 9.68 -10.54
CA GLU A 46 -4.25 9.39 -9.11
C GLU A 46 -5.57 8.71 -8.75
N VAL A 47 -5.48 7.62 -8.00
CA VAL A 47 -6.63 6.81 -7.57
C VAL A 47 -6.48 6.46 -6.10
N THR A 48 -7.58 6.48 -5.35
CA THR A 48 -7.58 6.05 -3.94
C THR A 48 -7.77 4.55 -3.86
N VAL A 49 -6.87 3.88 -3.13
CA VAL A 49 -6.92 2.45 -2.86
C VAL A 49 -6.96 2.19 -1.36
N THR A 50 -7.48 1.04 -0.95
CA THR A 50 -7.43 0.60 0.45
C THR A 50 -6.19 -0.25 0.69
N LEU A 51 -5.40 0.06 1.72
CA LEU A 51 -4.29 -0.77 2.17
C LEU A 51 -4.84 -2.04 2.84
N ARG A 52 -4.32 -3.22 2.47
CA ARG A 52 -4.74 -4.51 3.06
C ARG A 52 -3.83 -4.92 4.21
N ILE A 53 -3.70 -3.97 5.14
CA ILE A 53 -3.18 -4.19 6.49
C ILE A 53 -4.45 -4.24 7.35
N ASP A 54 -4.93 -5.43 7.63
CA ASP A 54 -6.32 -5.65 8.10
C ASP A 54 -6.43 -5.55 9.63
N THR A 55 -5.33 -5.75 10.36
CA THR A 55 -5.31 -5.76 11.83
C THR A 55 -4.29 -4.78 12.41
N PRO A 56 -4.47 -4.32 13.67
CA PRO A 56 -3.48 -3.45 14.33
C PRO A 56 -2.08 -4.07 14.39
N ILE A 57 -1.98 -5.38 14.66
CA ILE A 57 -0.69 -6.07 14.75
C ILE A 57 0.04 -6.13 13.39
N GLU A 58 -0.68 -6.17 12.27
CA GLU A 58 -0.07 -6.09 10.94
C GLU A 58 0.53 -4.70 10.65
N VAL A 59 -0.03 -3.63 11.23
CA VAL A 59 0.59 -2.29 11.17
C VAL A 59 1.96 -2.33 11.85
N ASP A 60 2.02 -2.92 13.05
CA ASP A 60 3.27 -3.05 13.80
C ASP A 60 4.30 -3.89 13.02
N TYR A 61 3.86 -4.99 12.39
CA TYR A 61 4.72 -5.80 11.52
C TYR A 61 5.23 -4.99 10.32
N TYR A 62 4.36 -4.23 9.65
CA TYR A 62 4.74 -3.42 8.50
C TYR A 62 5.78 -2.36 8.90
N GLN A 63 5.54 -1.60 9.98
CA GLN A 63 6.46 -0.60 10.50
C GLN A 63 7.79 -1.20 10.96
N ALA A 64 7.76 -2.44 11.46
CA ALA A 64 8.97 -3.15 11.86
C ALA A 64 9.83 -3.63 10.68
N GLY A 65 9.31 -3.60 9.45
CA GLY A 65 9.95 -4.17 8.26
C GLY A 65 9.64 -5.66 8.04
N GLY A 66 8.59 -6.18 8.71
CA GLY A 66 8.11 -7.55 8.62
C GLY A 66 7.95 -8.21 9.98
N ILE A 67 7.27 -9.37 9.99
CA ILE A 67 7.03 -10.15 11.20
C ILE A 67 8.31 -10.68 11.84
N LEU A 68 9.30 -11.12 11.05
CA LEU A 68 10.55 -11.65 11.57
C LEU A 68 11.39 -10.57 12.31
N PRO A 69 11.62 -9.37 11.72
CA PRO A 69 12.21 -8.26 12.47
C PRO A 69 11.45 -7.88 13.74
N TYR A 70 10.12 -7.87 13.70
CA TYR A 70 9.28 -7.55 14.86
C TYR A 70 9.52 -8.52 16.02
N VAL A 71 9.39 -9.83 15.76
CA VAL A 71 9.57 -10.87 16.79
C VAL A 71 11.01 -10.89 17.30
N LEU A 72 12.01 -10.76 16.42
CA LEU A 72 13.41 -10.74 16.84
C LEU A 72 13.70 -9.62 17.83
N ARG A 73 13.16 -8.40 17.61
CA ARG A 73 13.33 -7.28 18.54
C ARG A 73 12.68 -7.54 19.89
N GLN A 74 11.52 -8.22 19.93
CA GLN A 74 10.87 -8.60 21.19
C GLN A 74 11.71 -9.60 21.98
N LEU A 75 12.30 -10.60 21.31
CA LEU A 75 13.16 -11.60 21.96
C LEU A 75 14.46 -10.98 22.50
N LEU A 76 15.02 -9.98 21.83
CA LEU A 76 16.22 -9.27 22.30
C LEU A 76 15.95 -8.28 23.44
N ALA A 77 14.69 -7.86 23.63
CA ALA A 77 14.27 -6.95 24.70
C ALA A 77 13.78 -7.69 25.96
N ALA A 78 13.69 -9.02 25.90
CA ALA A 78 13.35 -9.91 27.01
C ALA A 78 14.61 -10.32 27.80
#